data_AF-A0A254R6H6-F1
#
_entry.id   AF-A0A254R6H6-F1
#
_cell.length_a   1.000
_cell.length_b   1.000
_cell.length_c   1.000
_cell.angle_alpha   90.00
_cell.angle_beta   90.00
_cell.angle_gamma   90.00
#
_symmetry.space_group_name_H-M   'P 1'
#
loop_
_entity.id
_entity.type
_entity.pdbx_description
1 polymer ?
#
loop_
_entity_poly.entity_id
_entity_poly.type
_entity_poly.pdbx_seq_one_letter_code
_entity_poly.pdbx_strand_id
1 'polypeptide(L)'
;MPYIFNRRFFALAAILIAFATASFANPGGSDGGNGPGDRNRTSYTEIGFLSLNDRQLDELYDLWERGASVSIRGFSGPMSAWLLQAAASDRRYIFRLMREMSAIEPVRDRANRLRSARDELRRQAAALERSIRVLERHSASQQLSEERARLTRTRTTLETVETWLKFPHEGTN
;
A
#
# COMPACT_ATOMS: atom_id res chain seq x y z
N MET A 1 24.84 -8.80 -43.48
CA MET A 1 25.98 -7.89 -43.27
C MET A 1 25.56 -6.54 -43.84
N PRO A 2 25.62 -5.42 -43.10
CA PRO A 2 26.70 -5.09 -42.17
C PRO A 2 26.29 -4.95 -40.70
N TYR A 3 27.29 -5.27 -39.87
CA TYR A 3 27.40 -5.00 -38.45
C TYR A 3 27.93 -3.58 -38.26
N ILE A 4 27.52 -2.90 -37.18
CA ILE A 4 28.31 -1.80 -36.61
C ILE A 4 28.48 -2.07 -35.11
N PHE A 5 29.65 -2.59 -34.79
CA PHE A 5 30.26 -2.56 -33.47
C PHE A 5 30.94 -1.20 -33.26
N ASN A 6 30.80 -0.62 -32.08
CA ASN A 6 31.87 0.09 -31.35
C ASN A 6 31.41 0.34 -29.91
N ARG A 7 31.91 -0.41 -28.92
CA ARG A 7 33.22 -0.32 -28.23
C ARG A 7 33.30 0.81 -27.19
N ARG A 8 33.13 0.38 -25.94
CA ARG A 8 33.95 0.65 -24.75
C ARG A 8 34.06 2.10 -24.26
N PHE A 9 33.50 2.35 -23.09
CA PHE A 9 34.24 3.02 -22.02
C PHE A 9 34.08 2.24 -20.71
N PHE A 10 35.18 1.62 -20.28
CA PHE A 10 35.41 1.24 -18.89
C PHE A 10 35.73 2.52 -18.12
N ALA A 11 35.09 2.72 -16.98
CA ALA A 11 35.63 3.55 -15.91
C ALA A 11 35.26 2.91 -14.58
N LEU A 12 36.20 2.08 -14.10
CA LEU A 12 36.35 1.74 -12.69
C LEU A 12 36.80 3.00 -11.96
N ALA A 13 36.03 3.43 -10.96
CA ALA A 13 36.54 4.26 -9.87
C ALA A 13 35.85 3.82 -8.59
N ALA A 14 36.61 3.08 -7.78
CA ALA A 14 36.30 2.82 -6.38
C ALA A 14 36.70 4.06 -5.58
N ILE A 15 35.79 4.59 -4.74
CA ILE A 15 36.16 5.42 -3.58
C ILE A 15 35.30 5.02 -2.37
N LEU A 16 36.01 4.38 -1.45
CA LEU A 16 35.87 4.25 0.00
C LEU A 16 34.79 5.08 0.73
N ILE A 17 33.93 4.32 1.41
CA ILE A 17 33.42 4.44 2.80
C ILE A 17 33.73 5.75 3.54
N ALA A 18 32.65 6.44 3.93
CA ALA A 18 32.57 7.13 5.22
C ALA A 18 31.29 6.65 5.92
N PHE A 19 31.49 5.71 6.85
CA PHE A 19 30.47 5.21 7.77
C PHE A 19 30.29 6.25 8.88
N ALA A 20 29.39 7.20 8.69
CA ALA A 20 28.90 8.04 9.78
C ALA A 20 27.68 7.33 10.38
N THR A 21 27.92 6.52 11.41
CA THR A 21 26.86 6.05 12.31
C THR A 21 26.27 7.25 13.03
N ALA A 22 25.24 7.86 12.44
CA ALA A 22 24.28 8.61 13.23
C ALA A 22 23.46 7.57 13.99
N SER A 23 23.80 7.36 15.27
CA SER A 23 22.95 6.70 16.24
C SER A 23 21.63 7.45 16.29
N PHE A 24 20.67 7.06 15.46
CA PHE A 24 19.28 7.45 15.66
C PHE A 24 18.81 6.73 16.90
N ALA A 25 18.85 7.46 18.00
CA ALA A 25 18.08 7.19 19.18
C ALA A 25 16.65 6.82 18.75
N ASN A 26 16.27 5.59 19.04
CA ASN A 26 14.89 5.14 19.07
C ASN A 26 14.07 6.22 19.81
N PRO A 27 13.08 6.88 19.20
CA PRO A 27 12.03 7.49 19.98
C PRO A 27 11.13 6.35 20.45
N GLY A 28 11.54 5.74 21.57
CA GLY A 28 10.62 5.06 22.45
C GLY A 28 9.55 6.06 22.86
N GLY A 29 8.37 5.88 22.30
CA GLY A 29 7.15 6.58 22.64
C GLY A 29 6.04 5.56 22.92
N SER A 30 6.33 4.59 23.78
CA SER A 30 5.32 3.76 24.41
C SER A 30 4.90 4.46 25.70
N ASP A 31 3.79 5.17 25.69
CA ASP A 31 3.13 5.59 26.92
C ASP A 31 1.61 5.43 26.80
N GLY A 32 1.05 4.67 27.75
CA GLY A 32 -0.33 4.81 28.21
C GLY A 32 -1.31 3.69 27.84
N GLY A 33 -1.29 2.56 28.57
CA GLY A 33 -2.43 1.64 28.62
C GLY A 33 -2.17 0.28 29.26
N ASN A 34 -1.93 0.24 30.57
CA ASN A 34 -1.84 -1.01 31.35
C ASN A 34 -3.23 -1.66 31.49
N GLY A 35 -3.44 -2.76 30.76
CA GLY A 35 -4.42 -3.80 31.03
C GLY A 35 -3.79 -5.16 30.72
N PRO A 36 -4.00 -6.22 31.52
CA PRO A 36 -3.42 -7.52 31.24
C PRO A 36 -4.24 -8.19 30.12
N GLY A 37 -3.81 -8.09 28.86
CA GLY A 37 -4.56 -8.71 27.76
C GLY A 37 -3.90 -8.77 26.37
N ASP A 38 -3.19 -7.76 25.89
CA ASP A 38 -2.86 -7.67 24.45
C ASP A 38 -1.36 -7.51 24.17
N ARG A 39 -0.63 -8.62 24.03
CA ARG A 39 0.80 -8.61 23.62
C ARG A 39 1.02 -8.60 22.10
N ASN A 40 -0.04 -8.67 21.29
CA ASN A 40 0.04 -8.82 19.82
C ASN A 40 -0.65 -7.68 19.04
N ARG A 41 -0.83 -6.50 19.65
CA ARG A 41 -1.49 -5.36 18.99
C ARG A 41 -0.48 -4.29 18.60
N THR A 42 -0.39 -4.04 17.29
CA THR A 42 0.42 -2.94 16.74
C THR A 42 -0.50 -1.76 16.43
N SER A 43 -0.28 -0.63 17.11
CA SER A 43 -1.11 0.58 16.94
C SER A 43 -0.32 1.72 16.30
N TYR A 44 -0.95 2.39 15.34
CA TYR A 44 -0.37 3.52 14.60
C TYR A 44 -1.31 4.72 14.65
N THR A 45 -0.75 5.93 14.69
CA THR A 45 -1.46 7.12 14.22
C THR A 45 -1.61 7.06 12.70
N GLU A 46 -2.53 7.84 12.12
CA GLU A 46 -2.64 7.94 10.66
C GLU A 46 -1.29 8.34 10.03
N ILE A 47 -0.65 9.38 10.56
CA ILE A 47 0.67 9.86 10.09
C ILE A 47 1.73 8.76 10.25
N GLY A 48 1.74 8.04 11.37
CA GLY A 48 2.67 6.94 11.62
C GLY A 48 2.52 5.82 10.60
N PHE A 49 1.28 5.43 10.28
CA PHE A 49 1.00 4.44 9.25
C PHE A 49 1.42 4.92 7.85
N LEU A 50 1.11 6.17 7.50
CA LEU A 50 1.49 6.80 6.22
C LEU A 50 3.01 7.00 6.05
N SER A 51 3.78 6.85 7.14
CA SER A 51 5.25 6.96 7.13
C SER A 51 5.97 5.63 6.90
N LEU A 52 5.25 4.49 6.93
CA LEU A 52 5.83 3.17 6.74
C LEU A 52 6.42 3.03 5.33
N ASN A 53 7.68 2.58 5.26
CA ASN A 53 8.29 2.20 3.99
C ASN A 53 7.80 0.81 3.54
N ASP A 54 8.22 0.35 2.34
CA ASP A 54 7.69 -0.90 1.78
C ASP A 54 8.05 -2.10 2.66
N ARG A 55 9.31 -2.16 3.13
CA ARG A 55 9.77 -3.22 4.04
C ARG A 55 9.00 -3.26 5.35
N GLN A 56 8.73 -2.11 5.96
CA GLN A 56 7.98 -2.05 7.22
C GLN A 56 6.51 -2.46 7.02
N LEU A 57 5.93 -2.13 5.86
CA LEU A 57 4.59 -2.59 5.48
C LEU A 57 4.54 -4.10 5.28
N ASP A 58 5.54 -4.68 4.60
CA ASP A 58 5.65 -6.12 4.40
C ASP A 58 5.80 -6.85 5.75
N GLU A 59 6.70 -6.37 6.63
CA GLU A 59 6.88 -6.93 7.98
C GLU A 59 5.60 -6.84 8.83
N LEU A 60 4.87 -5.72 8.74
CA LEU A 60 3.60 -5.53 9.44
C LEU A 60 2.50 -6.44 8.87
N TYR A 61 2.44 -6.59 7.55
CA TYR A 61 1.52 -7.48 6.87
C TYR A 61 1.75 -8.93 7.26
N ASP A 62 3.01 -9.39 7.25
CA ASP A 62 3.40 -10.73 7.70
C ASP A 62 3.02 -10.99 9.17
N LEU A 63 3.18 -10.00 10.04
CA LEU A 63 2.77 -10.11 11.44
C LEU A 63 1.25 -10.24 11.57
N TRP A 64 0.50 -9.45 10.81
CA TRP A 64 -0.97 -9.51 10.77
C TRP A 64 -1.47 -10.85 10.24
N GLU A 65 -0.87 -11.39 9.17
CA GLU A 65 -1.19 -12.74 8.67
C GLU A 65 -0.93 -13.84 9.70
N ARG A 66 0.07 -13.65 10.57
CA ARG A 66 0.36 -14.54 11.72
C ARG A 66 -0.55 -14.33 12.93
N GLY A 67 -1.58 -13.48 12.81
CA GLY A 67 -2.58 -13.24 13.86
C GLY A 67 -2.29 -12.05 14.76
N ALA A 68 -1.32 -11.19 14.43
CA ALA A 68 -1.21 -9.89 15.09
C ALA A 68 -2.39 -9.00 14.71
N SER A 69 -2.80 -8.10 15.60
CA SER A 69 -3.83 -7.11 15.30
C SER A 69 -3.18 -5.78 14.90
N VAL A 70 -3.73 -5.14 13.86
CA VAL A 70 -3.35 -3.79 13.42
C VAL A 70 -4.44 -2.81 13.79
N SER A 71 -4.06 -1.64 14.30
CA SER A 71 -5.00 -0.58 14.65
C SER A 71 -4.45 0.76 14.19
N ILE A 72 -5.15 1.42 13.27
CA ILE A 72 -4.83 2.76 12.79
C ILE A 72 -5.81 3.73 13.45
N ARG A 73 -5.32 4.75 14.16
CA ARG A 73 -6.18 5.73 14.83
C ARG A 73 -7.11 6.43 13.83
N GLY A 74 -8.39 6.53 14.19
CA GLY A 74 -9.44 7.08 13.31
C GLY A 74 -10.12 6.01 12.44
N PHE A 75 -9.64 4.77 12.46
CA PHE A 75 -10.21 3.65 11.72
C PHE A 75 -10.63 2.52 12.65
N SER A 76 -11.68 1.81 12.25
CA SER A 76 -12.10 0.58 12.93
C SER A 76 -11.03 -0.51 12.76
N GLY A 77 -11.03 -1.52 13.63
CA GLY A 77 -10.12 -2.67 13.49
C GLY A 77 -10.23 -3.36 12.12
N PRO A 78 -11.45 -3.68 11.64
CA PRO A 78 -11.64 -4.22 10.30
C PRO A 78 -11.11 -3.31 9.18
N MET A 79 -11.39 -2.01 9.24
CA MET A 79 -10.91 -1.08 8.22
C MET A 79 -9.39 -0.90 8.27
N SER A 80 -8.79 -0.94 9.47
CA SER A 80 -7.32 -0.92 9.63
C SER A 80 -6.67 -2.13 8.94
N ALA A 81 -7.28 -3.32 9.05
CA ALA A 81 -6.83 -4.51 8.36
C ALA A 81 -6.96 -4.37 6.83
N TRP A 82 -8.09 -3.87 6.34
CA TRP A 82 -8.28 -3.60 4.91
C TRP A 82 -7.26 -2.58 4.36
N LEU A 83 -7.00 -1.51 5.10
CA LEU A 83 -5.98 -0.52 4.73
C LEU A 83 -4.58 -1.12 4.70
N LEU A 84 -4.23 -1.98 5.66
CA LEU A 84 -2.96 -2.70 5.65
C LEU A 84 -2.84 -3.61 4.41
N GLN A 85 -3.85 -4.43 4.14
CA GLN A 85 -3.84 -5.35 3.00
C GLN A 85 -3.75 -4.60 1.66
N ALA A 86 -4.49 -3.52 1.49
CA ALA A 86 -4.42 -2.71 0.28
C ALA A 86 -3.13 -1.89 0.19
N ALA A 87 -2.57 -1.41 1.30
CA ALA A 87 -1.29 -0.71 1.30
C ALA A 87 -0.12 -1.64 0.96
N ALA A 88 -0.15 -2.90 1.42
CA ALA A 88 0.81 -3.92 1.00
C ALA A 88 0.71 -4.22 -0.51
N SER A 89 -0.49 -4.09 -1.09
CA SER A 89 -0.73 -4.31 -2.53
C SER A 89 -0.36 -3.09 -3.40
N ASP A 90 -0.77 -1.88 -2.99
CA ASP A 90 -0.57 -0.61 -3.69
C ASP A 90 -0.45 0.55 -2.70
N ARG A 91 0.71 0.63 -2.03
CA ARG A 91 1.02 1.65 -1.02
C ARG A 91 0.77 3.06 -1.54
N ARG A 92 1.27 3.37 -2.73
CA ARG A 92 1.22 4.73 -3.28
C ARG A 92 -0.22 5.18 -3.46
N TYR A 93 -1.08 4.32 -4.02
CA TYR A 93 -2.48 4.66 -4.20
C TYR A 93 -3.20 4.83 -2.87
N ILE A 94 -3.08 3.87 -1.96
CA ILE A 94 -3.79 3.91 -0.66
C ILE A 94 -3.33 5.09 0.19
N PHE A 95 -2.03 5.35 0.28
CA PHE A 95 -1.52 6.47 1.08
C PHE A 95 -1.94 7.82 0.51
N ARG A 96 -1.96 7.96 -0.83
CA ARG A 96 -2.50 9.15 -1.47
C ARG A 96 -3.99 9.30 -1.15
N LEU A 97 -4.78 8.24 -1.30
CA LEU A 97 -6.21 8.29 -1.01
C LEU A 97 -6.46 8.66 0.45
N MET A 98 -5.72 8.07 1.40
CA MET A 98 -5.84 8.42 2.81
C MET A 98 -5.60 9.92 3.08
N ARG A 99 -4.53 10.49 2.52
CA ARG A 99 -4.25 11.93 2.64
C ARG A 99 -5.34 12.82 2.02
N GLU A 100 -5.88 12.41 0.87
CA GLU A 100 -6.98 13.14 0.24
C GLU A 100 -8.24 13.08 1.11
N MET A 101 -8.53 11.93 1.70
CA MET A 101 -9.71 11.73 2.54
C MET A 101 -9.63 12.50 3.86
N SER A 102 -8.46 12.56 4.50
CA SER A 102 -8.27 13.37 5.71
C SER A 102 -8.31 14.88 5.46
N ALA A 103 -8.04 15.32 4.23
CA ALA A 103 -8.17 16.73 3.84
C ALA A 103 -9.61 17.18 3.51
N ILE A 104 -10.54 16.24 3.30
CA ILE A 104 -11.94 16.57 2.96
C ILE A 104 -12.77 16.53 4.25
N GLU A 105 -13.22 17.69 4.73
CA GLU A 105 -14.02 17.79 5.97
C GLU A 105 -15.46 17.25 5.85
N PRO A 106 -16.21 17.54 4.78
CA PRO A 106 -17.60 17.07 4.69
C PRO A 106 -17.66 15.56 4.39
N VAL A 107 -18.37 14.81 5.23
CA VAL A 107 -18.61 13.36 5.04
C VAL A 107 -19.19 13.05 3.66
N ARG A 108 -20.07 13.93 3.14
CA ARG A 108 -20.68 13.80 1.81
C ARG A 108 -19.62 13.82 0.70
N ASP A 109 -18.65 14.71 0.80
CA ASP A 109 -17.62 14.88 -0.22
C ASP A 109 -16.58 13.76 -0.15
N ARG A 110 -16.28 13.28 1.06
CA ARG A 110 -15.54 12.03 1.27
C ARG A 110 -16.22 10.84 0.59
N ALA A 111 -17.52 10.66 0.80
CA ALA A 111 -18.28 9.60 0.13
C ALA A 111 -18.26 9.75 -1.40
N ASN A 112 -18.34 10.98 -1.92
CA ASN A 112 -18.20 11.23 -3.36
C ASN A 112 -16.81 10.85 -3.88
N ARG A 113 -15.74 11.23 -3.16
CA ARG A 113 -14.36 10.90 -3.52
C ARG A 113 -14.12 9.40 -3.53
N LEU A 114 -14.64 8.66 -2.55
CA LEU A 114 -14.57 7.19 -2.48
C LEU A 114 -15.38 6.53 -3.60
N ARG A 115 -16.56 7.07 -3.98
CA ARG A 115 -17.30 6.59 -5.16
C ARG A 115 -16.49 6.76 -6.44
N SER A 116 -15.86 7.92 -6.63
CA SER A 116 -14.98 8.15 -7.78
C SER A 116 -13.79 7.19 -7.81
N ALA A 117 -13.14 6.95 -6.65
CA ALA A 117 -12.06 5.95 -6.53
C ALA A 117 -12.54 4.54 -6.90
N ARG A 118 -13.68 4.11 -6.36
CA ARG A 118 -14.30 2.82 -6.67
C ARG A 118 -14.57 2.66 -8.16
N ASP A 119 -15.16 3.68 -8.79
CA ASP A 119 -15.54 3.62 -10.20
C ASP A 119 -14.31 3.62 -11.12
N GLU A 120 -13.24 4.33 -10.74
CA GLU A 120 -11.93 4.25 -11.40
C GLU A 120 -11.34 2.83 -11.32
N LEU A 121 -11.28 2.24 -10.12
CA LEU A 121 -10.76 0.90 -9.89
C LEU A 121 -11.59 -0.17 -10.62
N ARG A 122 -12.91 -0.03 -10.68
CA ARG A 122 -13.80 -0.92 -11.47
C ARG A 122 -13.48 -0.85 -12.97
N ARG A 123 -13.30 0.36 -13.52
CA ARG A 123 -12.90 0.53 -14.93
C ARG A 123 -11.53 -0.08 -15.19
N GLN A 124 -10.58 0.09 -14.27
CA GLN A 124 -9.25 -0.48 -14.37
C GLN A 124 -9.29 -2.02 -14.33
N ALA A 125 -10.02 -2.62 -13.38
CA ALA A 125 -10.20 -4.06 -13.30
C ALA A 125 -10.79 -4.64 -14.59
N ALA A 126 -11.85 -4.03 -15.13
CA ALA A 126 -12.45 -4.46 -16.38
C ALA A 126 -11.49 -4.33 -17.59
N ALA A 127 -10.60 -3.33 -17.59
CA ALA A 127 -9.58 -3.18 -18.62
C ALA A 127 -8.49 -4.27 -18.52
N LEU A 128 -8.02 -4.58 -17.31
CA LEU A 128 -7.07 -5.65 -17.05
C LEU A 128 -7.65 -7.02 -17.42
N GLU A 129 -8.92 -7.28 -17.13
CA GLU A 129 -9.61 -8.50 -17.54
C GLU A 129 -9.67 -8.65 -19.07
N ARG A 130 -9.93 -7.56 -19.80
CA ARG A 130 -9.86 -7.57 -21.27
C ARG A 130 -8.44 -7.86 -21.77
N SER A 131 -7.45 -7.22 -21.16
CA SER A 131 -6.02 -7.41 -21.47
C SER A 131 -5.59 -8.87 -21.28
N ILE A 132 -5.92 -9.47 -20.14
CA ILE A 132 -5.67 -10.88 -19.82
C ILE A 132 -6.29 -11.81 -20.88
N ARG A 133 -7.56 -11.59 -21.25
CA ARG A 133 -8.22 -12.41 -22.29
C ARG A 133 -7.53 -12.34 -23.65
N VAL A 134 -6.92 -11.20 -23.99
CA VAL A 134 -6.14 -11.06 -25.22
C VAL A 134 -4.82 -11.81 -25.09
N LEU A 135 -4.08 -11.62 -24.00
CA LEU A 135 -2.78 -12.27 -23.78
C LEU A 135 -2.87 -13.80 -23.71
N GLU A 136 -3.95 -14.33 -23.14
CA GLU A 136 -4.23 -15.78 -23.11
C GLU A 136 -4.34 -16.37 -24.52
N ARG A 137 -4.89 -15.63 -25.49
CA ARG A 137 -4.96 -16.06 -26.89
C ARG A 137 -3.61 -16.02 -27.60
N HIS A 138 -2.70 -15.15 -27.17
CA HIS A 138 -1.39 -14.94 -27.78
C HIS A 138 -0.25 -15.70 -27.09
N SER A 139 -0.53 -16.53 -26.08
CA SER A 139 0.48 -17.31 -25.33
C SER A 139 1.62 -16.47 -24.72
N ALA A 140 1.35 -15.21 -24.38
CA ALA A 140 2.33 -14.29 -23.80
C ALA A 140 2.47 -14.50 -22.27
N SER A 141 3.16 -15.56 -21.86
CA SER A 141 3.17 -16.05 -20.47
C SER A 141 3.63 -15.04 -19.42
N GLN A 142 4.69 -14.27 -19.67
CA GLN A 142 5.21 -13.29 -18.72
C GLN A 142 4.24 -12.11 -18.55
N GLN A 143 3.81 -11.49 -19.65
CA GLN A 143 2.87 -10.38 -19.64
C GLN A 143 1.53 -10.79 -18.99
N LEU A 144 1.10 -12.03 -19.22
CA LEU A 144 -0.09 -12.59 -18.59
C LEU A 144 0.04 -12.65 -17.07
N SER A 145 1.19 -13.08 -16.55
CA SER A 145 1.45 -13.11 -15.10
C SER A 145 1.45 -11.70 -14.50
N GLU A 146 2.09 -10.74 -15.16
CA GLU A 146 2.12 -9.34 -14.74
C GLU A 146 0.72 -8.71 -14.70
N GLU A 147 -0.10 -8.93 -15.74
CA GLU A 147 -1.47 -8.42 -15.80
C GLU A 147 -2.38 -9.06 -14.75
N ARG A 148 -2.22 -10.37 -14.48
CA ARG A 148 -2.93 -11.06 -13.40
C ARG A 148 -2.55 -10.49 -12.03
N ALA A 149 -1.27 -10.24 -11.78
CA ALA A 149 -0.82 -9.61 -10.54
C ALA A 149 -1.36 -8.17 -10.39
N ARG A 150 -1.43 -7.41 -11.49
CA ARG A 150 -2.08 -6.09 -11.50
C ARG A 150 -3.58 -6.21 -11.18
N LEU A 151 -4.28 -7.17 -11.77
CA LEU A 151 -5.71 -7.38 -11.53
C LEU A 151 -5.99 -7.74 -10.06
N THR A 152 -5.20 -8.65 -9.47
CA THR A 152 -5.31 -8.99 -8.05
C THR A 152 -5.15 -7.76 -7.17
N ARG A 153 -4.08 -6.97 -7.38
CA ARG A 153 -3.85 -5.72 -6.64
C ARG A 153 -5.03 -4.75 -6.77
N THR A 154 -5.51 -4.51 -8.00
CA THR A 154 -6.66 -3.64 -8.23
C THR A 154 -7.92 -4.12 -7.52
N ARG A 155 -8.18 -5.44 -7.47
CA ARG A 155 -9.34 -6.01 -6.78
C ARG A 155 -9.24 -5.85 -5.26
N THR A 156 -8.08 -6.12 -4.66
CA THR A 156 -7.84 -5.90 -3.23
C THR A 156 -8.06 -4.43 -2.84
N THR A 157 -7.52 -3.50 -3.65
CA THR A 157 -7.74 -2.06 -3.45
C THR A 157 -9.21 -1.69 -3.61
N LEU A 158 -9.91 -2.26 -4.60
CA LEU A 158 -11.34 -2.02 -4.83
C LEU A 158 -12.18 -2.46 -3.63
N GLU A 159 -11.97 -3.66 -3.10
CA GLU A 159 -12.69 -4.19 -1.93
C GLU A 159 -12.48 -3.31 -0.68
N THR A 160 -11.26 -2.82 -0.50
CA THR A 160 -10.93 -1.86 0.57
C THR A 160 -11.69 -0.56 0.41
N VAL A 161 -11.70 0.03 -0.79
CA VAL A 161 -12.44 1.27 -1.07
C VAL A 161 -13.95 1.07 -0.93
N GLU A 162 -14.48 -0.08 -1.36
CA GLU A 162 -15.90 -0.42 -1.19
C GLU A 162 -16.29 -0.59 0.27
N THR A 163 -15.39 -1.12 1.09
CA THR A 163 -15.59 -1.21 2.54
C THR A 163 -15.55 0.17 3.19
N TRP A 164 -14.56 1.00 2.85
CA TRP A 164 -14.45 2.36 3.37
C TRP A 164 -15.65 3.22 2.98
N LEU A 165 -16.19 3.05 1.77
CA LEU A 165 -17.36 3.79 1.30
C LEU A 165 -18.61 3.56 2.15
N LYS A 166 -18.71 2.41 2.85
CA LYS A 166 -19.80 2.15 3.82
C LYS A 166 -19.67 3.00 5.08
N PHE A 167 -18.45 3.40 5.42
CA PHE A 167 -18.11 4.17 6.62
C PHE A 167 -17.23 5.39 6.26
N PRO A 168 -17.76 6.36 5.48
CA PRO A 168 -16.97 7.49 4.97
C PRO A 168 -16.52 8.48 6.05
N HIS A 169 -16.92 8.27 7.31
CA HIS A 169 -16.44 9.05 8.46
C HIS A 169 -15.15 8.47 9.06
N GLU A 170 -14.76 7.24 8.71
CA GLU A 170 -13.48 6.71 9.17
C GLU A 170 -12.31 7.50 8.56
N GLY A 171 -11.26 7.71 9.35
CA GLY A 171 -10.11 8.54 9.00
C GLY A 171 -10.26 10.03 9.36
N THR A 172 -11.28 10.40 10.14
CA THR A 172 -11.37 11.74 10.73
C THR A 172 -11.09 11.68 12.23
N ASN A 173 -10.07 12.41 12.68
CA ASN A 173 -9.83 12.70 14.10
C ASN A 173 -10.04 14.19 14.35
#